data_AF-A0A2S5Y5U5-F1
#
_entry.id   AF-A0A2S5Y5U5-F1
#
_cell.length_a   1.000
_cell.length_b   1.000
_cell.length_c   1.000
_cell.angle_alpha   90.00
_cell.angle_beta   90.00
_cell.angle_gamma   90.00
#
_symmetry.space_group_name_H-M   'P 1'
#
loop_
_entity.id
_entity.type
_entity.pdbx_description
1 polymer ?
#
loop_
_entity_poly.entity_id
_entity_poly.type
_entity_poly.pdbx_seq_one_letter_code
_entity_poly.pdbx_strand_id
1 'polypeptide(L)'
;MSPSRRVLLVDHHDSYVGNLLQLIWCEVGVRPDVVESDAMDVVRIVEERYSHIVLGPGPGTPLDECDVGGTLAVVRQTRSLILGVCFGMQAIAVSLGGGIRRLLHPAHGVTSTIGTGESQLFRGMPTDIDVVRYHSLHVPEPLPAPLRPSAWTADGVLMALEAVPLGLYGVQFHPESIGTFYGARVVSNFLDLPPTEHDRRSVGFPTSLETTHG
;
A
#
# COMPACT_ATOMS: atom_id res chain seq x y z
N MET A 1 28.50 2.93 2.27
CA MET A 1 27.41 2.73 3.24
C MET A 1 26.12 3.07 2.52
N SER A 2 25.18 2.15 2.40
CA SER A 2 23.84 2.50 1.88
C SER A 2 23.24 3.56 2.81
N PRO A 3 22.56 4.61 2.31
CA PRO A 3 21.90 5.58 3.16
C PRO A 3 21.05 4.84 4.21
N SER A 4 21.05 5.31 5.46
CA SER A 4 20.20 4.71 6.50
C SER A 4 18.74 4.80 6.04
N ARG A 5 18.10 3.64 5.80
CA ARG A 5 16.68 3.58 5.45
C ARG A 5 15.85 4.04 6.64
N ARG A 6 15.23 5.21 6.51
CA ARG A 6 14.25 5.72 7.47
C ARG A 6 12.86 5.40 6.96
N VAL A 7 12.08 4.68 7.76
CA VAL A 7 10.75 4.18 7.40
C VAL A 7 9.71 4.77 8.34
N LEU A 8 8.63 5.27 7.76
CA LEU A 8 7.41 5.65 8.48
C LEU A 8 6.33 4.59 8.22
N LEU A 9 5.66 4.12 9.27
CA LEU A 9 4.40 3.38 9.17
C LEU A 9 3.26 4.31 9.54
N VAL A 10 2.29 4.46 8.63
CA VAL A 10 1.01 5.12 8.91
C VAL A 10 0.03 4.03 9.36
N ASP A 11 -0.47 4.14 10.58
CA ASP A 11 -1.53 3.31 11.11
C ASP A 11 -2.89 3.92 10.76
N HIS A 12 -3.82 3.08 10.29
CA HIS A 12 -5.20 3.46 10.01
C HIS A 12 -6.14 2.83 11.05
N HIS A 13 -5.71 2.77 12.31
CA HIS A 13 -6.42 2.15 13.43
C HIS A 13 -6.66 0.64 13.25
N ASP A 14 -5.68 -0.09 12.71
CA ASP A 14 -5.79 -1.54 12.53
C ASP A 14 -5.30 -2.33 13.75
N SER A 15 -6.08 -3.34 14.14
CA SER A 15 -5.76 -4.17 15.32
C SER A 15 -4.46 -4.97 15.19
N TYR A 16 -3.93 -5.15 13.98
CA TYR A 16 -2.73 -5.93 13.68
C TYR A 16 -1.55 -5.09 13.18
N VAL A 17 -1.63 -3.76 13.27
CA VAL A 17 -0.54 -2.85 12.89
C VAL A 17 0.80 -3.22 13.55
N GLY A 18 0.76 -3.75 14.78
CA GLY A 18 1.95 -4.18 15.52
C GLY A 18 2.71 -5.31 14.83
N ASN A 19 2.01 -6.22 14.16
CA ASN A 19 2.64 -7.29 13.38
C ASN A 19 3.34 -6.73 12.15
N LEU A 20 2.70 -5.78 11.46
CA LEU A 20 3.28 -5.11 10.30
C LEU A 20 4.51 -4.27 10.71
N LEU A 21 4.42 -3.54 11.81
CA LEU A 21 5.54 -2.82 12.41
C LEU A 21 6.72 -3.75 12.70
N GLN A 22 6.46 -4.89 13.34
CA GLN A 22 7.49 -5.88 13.65
C GLN A 22 8.12 -6.46 12.38
N LEU A 23 7.31 -6.78 11.38
CA LEU A 23 7.80 -7.27 10.09
C LEU A 23 8.76 -6.27 9.43
N ILE A 24 8.33 -5.01 9.31
CA ILE A 24 9.14 -3.93 8.71
C ILE A 24 10.43 -3.73 9.52
N TRP A 25 10.35 -3.73 10.84
CA TRP A 25 11.52 -3.59 11.71
C TRP A 25 12.52 -4.73 11.47
N CYS A 26 12.06 -5.99 11.39
CA CYS A 26 12.94 -7.13 11.11
C CYS A 26 13.67 -6.98 9.78
N GLU A 27 12.98 -6.49 8.73
CA GLU A 27 13.57 -6.33 7.40
C GLU A 27 14.53 -5.13 7.29
N VAL A 28 14.23 -4.01 7.96
CA VAL A 28 15.05 -2.79 7.86
C VAL A 28 16.15 -2.71 8.94
N GLY A 29 16.03 -3.48 10.02
CA GLY A 29 16.99 -3.54 11.13
C GLY A 29 16.92 -2.38 12.13
N VAL A 30 16.09 -1.37 11.87
CA VAL A 30 15.85 -0.21 12.75
C VAL A 30 14.35 -0.06 12.95
N ARG A 31 13.91 0.33 14.16
CA ARG A 31 12.48 0.48 14.44
C ARG A 31 11.90 1.62 13.58
N PRO A 32 10.84 1.37 12.78
CA PRO A 32 10.14 2.42 12.04
C PRO A 32 9.48 3.43 12.98
N ASP A 33 9.38 4.68 12.51
CA ASP A 33 8.50 5.67 13.12
C ASP A 33 7.05 5.29 12.82
N VAL A 34 6.12 5.58 13.74
CA VAL A 34 4.68 5.24 13.59
C VAL A 34 3.86 6.48 13.85
N VAL A 35 2.84 6.72 13.01
CA VAL A 35 1.87 7.80 13.18
C VAL A 35 0.48 7.31 12.83
N GLU A 36 -0.53 7.75 13.59
CA GLU A 36 -1.93 7.51 13.25
C GLU A 36 -2.36 8.39 12.07
N SER A 37 -3.26 7.88 11.23
CA SER A 37 -3.71 8.53 10.00
C SER A 37 -4.42 9.87 10.24
N ASP A 38 -5.06 10.03 11.38
CA ASP A 38 -5.82 11.21 11.82
C ASP A 38 -4.97 12.23 12.61
N ALA A 39 -3.87 11.79 13.21
CA ALA A 39 -2.96 12.62 14.00
C ALA A 39 -1.73 13.10 13.20
N MET A 40 -1.62 12.74 11.92
CA MET A 40 -0.42 13.02 11.14
C MET A 40 -0.28 14.51 10.77
N ASP A 41 0.96 15.01 10.87
CA ASP A 41 1.36 16.30 10.29
C ASP A 41 2.05 16.04 8.94
N VAL A 42 1.31 16.24 7.86
CA VAL A 42 1.80 15.99 6.49
C VAL A 42 2.97 16.90 6.13
N VAL A 43 2.96 18.16 6.59
CA VAL A 43 4.04 19.12 6.31
C VAL A 43 5.32 18.60 6.93
N ARG A 44 5.25 18.20 8.20
CA ARG A 44 6.40 17.62 8.91
C ARG A 44 6.90 16.34 8.25
N ILE A 45 6.00 15.43 7.83
CA ILE A 45 6.39 14.18 7.13
C ILE A 45 7.18 14.48 5.85
N VAL A 46 6.74 15.48 5.08
CA VAL A 46 7.43 15.92 3.84
C VAL A 46 8.82 16.49 4.15
N GLU A 47 8.96 17.29 5.21
CA GLU A 47 10.23 17.88 5.64
C GLU A 47 11.22 16.84 6.20
N GLU A 48 10.71 15.84 6.90
CA GLU A 48 11.48 14.78 7.55
C GLU A 48 12.11 13.76 6.57
N ARG A 49 11.72 13.81 5.29
CA ARG A 49 12.32 13.05 4.17
C ARG A 49 12.54 11.57 4.45
N TYR A 50 11.50 10.88 4.92
CA TYR A 50 11.50 9.42 4.99
C TYR A 50 11.87 8.81 3.64
N SER A 51 12.73 7.79 3.65
CA SER A 51 13.08 7.06 2.44
C SER A 51 11.90 6.20 1.95
N HIS A 52 11.18 5.61 2.90
CA HIS A 52 10.05 4.73 2.65
C HIS A 52 8.90 5.09 3.58
N ILE A 53 7.68 4.96 3.09
CA ILE A 53 6.46 5.06 3.88
C ILE A 53 5.65 3.79 3.62
N VAL A 54 5.17 3.15 4.68
CA VAL A 54 4.21 2.06 4.58
C VAL A 54 2.87 2.60 5.06
N LEU A 55 1.85 2.50 4.21
CA LEU A 55 0.47 2.81 4.57
C LEU A 55 -0.18 1.50 5.01
N GLY A 56 -0.53 1.42 6.29
CA GLY A 56 -1.04 0.21 6.90
C GLY A 56 -2.44 -0.21 6.42
N PRO A 57 -2.88 -1.39 6.87
CA PRO A 57 -4.29 -1.76 6.82
C PRO A 57 -5.12 -0.87 7.77
N GLY A 58 -6.43 -0.92 7.62
CA GLY A 58 -7.39 -0.20 8.46
C GLY A 58 -8.83 -0.60 8.13
N PRO A 59 -9.79 -0.28 9.01
CA PRO A 59 -11.21 -0.39 8.71
C PRO A 59 -11.64 0.72 7.74
N GLY A 60 -12.91 0.69 7.35
CA GLY A 60 -13.52 1.79 6.61
C GLY A 60 -13.17 1.81 5.11
N THR A 61 -13.14 3.00 4.53
CA THR A 61 -12.87 3.21 3.11
C THR A 61 -12.03 4.47 2.86
N PRO A 62 -11.05 4.44 1.93
CA PRO A 62 -10.29 5.65 1.59
C PRO A 62 -11.09 6.72 0.84
N LEU A 63 -12.38 6.45 0.55
CA LEU A 63 -13.34 7.44 0.04
C LEU A 63 -13.98 8.28 1.16
N ASP A 64 -13.80 7.91 2.42
CA ASP A 64 -14.28 8.66 3.57
C ASP A 64 -13.14 9.47 4.18
N GLU A 65 -13.37 10.76 4.42
CA GLU A 65 -12.33 11.68 4.91
C GLU A 65 -11.89 11.35 6.35
N CYS A 66 -12.79 10.84 7.19
CA CYS A 66 -12.48 10.44 8.56
C CYS A 66 -11.59 9.20 8.58
N ASP A 67 -11.88 8.22 7.71
CA ASP A 67 -11.10 6.99 7.62
C ASP A 67 -9.70 7.24 7.01
N VAL A 68 -9.62 8.05 5.96
CA VAL A 68 -8.38 8.23 5.18
C VAL A 68 -7.41 9.22 5.82
N GLY A 69 -7.90 10.19 6.60
CA GLY A 69 -7.10 11.21 7.25
C GLY A 69 -6.12 11.92 6.29
N GLY A 70 -4.89 12.15 6.74
CA GLY A 70 -3.85 12.81 5.93
C GLY A 70 -3.23 11.94 4.81
N THR A 71 -3.68 10.69 4.65
CA THR A 71 -3.00 9.68 3.83
C THR A 71 -2.92 10.06 2.35
N LEU A 72 -4.00 10.58 1.75
CA LEU A 72 -3.97 10.99 0.34
C LEU A 72 -2.96 12.12 0.12
N ALA A 73 -2.83 13.04 1.08
CA ALA A 73 -1.85 14.11 1.01
C ALA A 73 -0.41 13.58 1.12
N VAL A 74 -0.15 12.60 2.00
CA VAL A 74 1.14 11.90 2.07
C VAL A 74 1.50 11.25 0.74
N VAL A 75 0.56 10.55 0.09
CA VAL A 75 0.80 9.93 -1.22
C VAL A 75 1.21 10.97 -2.27
N ARG A 76 0.54 12.12 -2.28
CA ARG A 76 0.70 13.17 -3.30
C ARG A 76 1.93 14.04 -3.08
N GLN A 77 2.29 14.34 -1.84
CA GLN A 77 3.26 15.37 -1.51
C GLN A 77 4.66 14.84 -1.18
N THR A 78 4.77 13.57 -0.78
CA THR A 78 6.07 12.97 -0.44
C THR A 78 6.80 12.45 -1.66
N ARG A 79 8.13 12.41 -1.56
CA ARG A 79 9.02 11.77 -2.53
C ARG A 79 9.47 10.36 -2.09
N SER A 80 9.01 9.91 -0.92
CA SER A 80 9.33 8.60 -0.36
C SER A 80 8.75 7.50 -1.25
N LEU A 81 9.40 6.35 -1.33
CA LEU A 81 8.76 5.15 -1.85
C LEU A 81 7.58 4.78 -0.94
N ILE A 82 6.44 4.39 -1.50
CA ILE A 82 5.26 4.04 -0.72
C ILE A 82 4.82 2.62 -1.00
N LEU A 83 4.62 1.83 0.06
CA LEU A 83 3.93 0.55 0.03
C LEU A 83 2.59 0.69 0.73
N GLY A 84 1.49 0.45 0.03
CA GLY A 84 0.16 0.36 0.63
C GLY A 84 -0.24 -1.08 0.92
N VAL A 85 -0.68 -1.37 2.15
CA VAL A 85 -1.18 -2.68 2.56
C VAL A 85 -2.68 -2.59 2.78
N CYS A 86 -3.46 -3.43 2.10
CA CYS A 86 -4.92 -3.48 2.20
C CYS A 86 -5.58 -2.10 1.99
N PHE A 87 -6.00 -1.41 3.05
CA PHE A 87 -6.49 -0.02 3.00
C PHE A 87 -5.47 0.92 2.35
N GLY A 88 -4.19 0.80 2.68
CA GLY A 88 -3.13 1.63 2.08
C GLY A 88 -3.04 1.47 0.55
N MET A 89 -3.23 0.26 0.02
CA MET A 89 -3.25 0.03 -1.45
C MET A 89 -4.46 0.74 -2.08
N GLN A 90 -5.60 0.66 -1.42
CA GLN A 90 -6.83 1.33 -1.86
C GLN A 90 -6.68 2.85 -1.83
N ALA A 91 -6.04 3.41 -0.80
CA ALA A 91 -5.73 4.83 -0.70
C ALA A 91 -4.79 5.30 -1.83
N ILE A 92 -3.79 4.49 -2.20
CA ILE A 92 -2.95 4.77 -3.38
C ILE A 92 -3.80 4.82 -4.65
N ALA A 93 -4.68 3.85 -4.86
CA ALA A 93 -5.55 3.83 -6.04
C ALA A 93 -6.44 5.07 -6.10
N VAL A 94 -7.15 5.37 -5.02
CA VAL A 94 -8.02 6.56 -4.88
C VAL A 94 -7.25 7.86 -5.11
N SER A 95 -6.02 7.96 -4.59
CA SER A 95 -5.21 9.18 -4.76
C SER A 95 -4.99 9.55 -6.22
N LEU A 96 -4.94 8.54 -7.11
CA LEU A 96 -4.75 8.63 -8.56
C LEU A 96 -6.06 8.54 -9.37
N GLY A 97 -7.22 8.64 -8.70
CA GLY A 97 -8.54 8.61 -9.34
C GLY A 97 -9.11 7.21 -9.55
N GLY A 98 -8.56 6.20 -8.88
CA GLY A 98 -9.09 4.84 -8.88
C GLY A 98 -10.36 4.73 -8.04
N GLY A 99 -11.25 3.82 -8.41
CA GLY A 99 -12.48 3.55 -7.67
C GLY A 99 -12.29 2.55 -6.53
N ILE A 100 -13.33 2.39 -5.70
CA ILE A 100 -13.45 1.33 -4.71
C ILE A 100 -14.81 0.65 -4.89
N ARG A 101 -14.83 -0.67 -4.82
CA ARG A 101 -16.05 -1.48 -4.90
C ARG A 101 -16.04 -2.60 -3.87
N ARG A 102 -17.23 -3.08 -3.53
CA ARG A 102 -17.42 -4.20 -2.62
C ARG A 102 -17.24 -5.54 -3.34
N LEU A 103 -16.58 -6.48 -2.68
CA LEU A 103 -16.52 -7.86 -3.13
C LEU A 103 -17.90 -8.51 -3.07
N LEU A 104 -18.16 -9.45 -3.99
CA LEU A 104 -19.32 -10.33 -3.91
C LEU A 104 -19.28 -11.18 -2.64
N HIS A 105 -18.09 -11.66 -2.28
CA HIS A 105 -17.83 -12.45 -1.09
C HIS A 105 -16.70 -11.80 -0.27
N PRO A 106 -17.01 -11.14 0.86
CA PRO A 106 -15.99 -10.57 1.74
C PRO A 106 -15.00 -11.62 2.23
N ALA A 107 -13.72 -11.25 2.26
CA ALA A 107 -12.66 -12.12 2.76
C ALA A 107 -12.27 -11.69 4.18
N HIS A 108 -12.36 -12.59 5.16
CA HIS A 108 -11.92 -12.34 6.53
C HIS A 108 -11.10 -13.53 7.04
N GLY A 109 -9.77 -13.39 7.03
CA GLY A 109 -8.85 -14.49 7.39
C GLY A 109 -8.83 -15.60 6.35
N VAL A 110 -9.19 -15.29 5.10
CA VAL A 110 -9.26 -16.28 4.03
C VAL A 110 -7.89 -16.42 3.38
N THR A 111 -7.39 -17.64 3.31
CA THR A 111 -6.20 -17.96 2.51
C THR A 111 -6.61 -18.04 1.03
N SER A 112 -5.86 -17.39 0.16
CA SER A 112 -6.08 -17.42 -1.27
C SER A 112 -4.76 -17.51 -2.00
N THR A 113 -4.71 -18.30 -3.07
CA THR A 113 -3.60 -18.28 -4.01
C THR A 113 -3.77 -17.10 -4.97
N ILE A 114 -2.70 -16.34 -5.17
CA ILE A 114 -2.64 -15.25 -6.13
C ILE A 114 -1.58 -15.56 -7.18
N GLY A 115 -1.89 -15.23 -8.43
CA GLY A 115 -0.91 -15.20 -9.51
C GLY A 115 -0.12 -13.90 -9.43
N THR A 116 1.19 -14.00 -9.24
CA THR A 116 2.12 -12.87 -9.26
C THR A 116 2.52 -12.55 -10.70
N GLY A 117 2.30 -11.31 -11.11
CA GLY A 117 2.76 -10.77 -12.39
C GLY A 117 4.17 -10.22 -12.30
N GLU A 118 4.61 -9.56 -13.37
CA GLU A 118 5.87 -8.82 -13.37
C GLU A 118 5.78 -7.61 -12.43
N SER A 119 6.41 -7.70 -11.28
CA SER A 119 6.55 -6.59 -10.33
C SER A 119 7.82 -6.73 -9.51
N GLN A 120 8.38 -5.58 -9.14
CA GLN A 120 9.53 -5.53 -8.26
C GLN A 120 9.22 -6.07 -6.86
N LEU A 121 7.95 -6.03 -6.42
CA LEU A 121 7.52 -6.60 -5.13
C LEU A 121 7.67 -8.13 -5.08
N PHE A 122 7.50 -8.81 -6.22
CA PHE A 122 7.51 -10.28 -6.30
C PHE A 122 8.84 -10.87 -6.79
N ARG A 123 9.90 -10.05 -6.85
CA ARG A 123 11.22 -10.50 -7.30
C ARG A 123 11.71 -11.71 -6.48
N GLY A 124 12.06 -12.77 -7.19
CA GLY A 124 12.59 -14.01 -6.59
C GLY A 124 11.53 -14.86 -5.86
N MET A 125 10.25 -14.64 -6.17
CA MET A 125 9.12 -15.44 -5.66
C MET A 125 8.53 -16.33 -6.76
N PRO A 126 7.79 -17.39 -6.41
CA PRO A 126 7.02 -18.17 -7.39
C PRO A 126 5.94 -17.32 -8.08
N THR A 127 5.48 -17.80 -9.23
CA THR A 127 4.37 -17.20 -9.99
C THR A 127 3.04 -17.31 -9.27
N ASP A 128 2.92 -18.20 -8.29
CA ASP A 128 1.73 -18.41 -7.49
C ASP A 128 2.12 -18.48 -6.01
N ILE A 129 1.47 -17.67 -5.19
CA ILE A 129 1.75 -17.63 -3.74
C ILE A 129 0.45 -17.62 -2.96
N ASP A 130 0.48 -18.24 -1.77
CA ASP A 130 -0.63 -18.16 -0.82
C ASP A 130 -0.50 -16.92 0.05
N VAL A 131 -1.61 -16.21 0.21
CA VAL A 131 -1.73 -14.97 1.00
C VAL A 131 -2.99 -14.98 1.85
N VAL A 132 -2.99 -14.22 2.93
CA VAL A 132 -4.19 -14.02 3.77
C VAL A 132 -4.89 -12.69 3.45
N ARG A 133 -6.22 -12.75 3.32
CA ARG A 133 -7.09 -11.64 2.96
C ARG A 133 -8.07 -11.30 4.09
N TYR A 134 -8.20 -10.01 4.40
CA TYR A 134 -9.12 -9.49 5.42
C TYR A 134 -10.06 -8.37 4.92
N HIS A 135 -10.18 -8.21 3.59
CA HIS A 135 -10.88 -7.09 2.98
C HIS A 135 -12.27 -7.45 2.45
N SER A 136 -13.19 -6.48 2.55
CA SER A 136 -14.53 -6.54 1.92
C SER A 136 -14.64 -5.59 0.72
N LEU A 137 -13.72 -4.63 0.60
CA LEU A 137 -13.58 -3.68 -0.50
C LEU A 137 -12.36 -4.05 -1.36
N HIS A 138 -12.39 -3.67 -2.63
CA HIS A 138 -11.26 -3.83 -3.55
C HIS A 138 -11.18 -2.64 -4.52
N VAL A 139 -10.03 -2.49 -5.16
CA VAL A 139 -9.85 -1.60 -6.32
C VAL A 139 -10.31 -2.35 -7.58
N PRO A 140 -11.38 -1.90 -8.27
CA PRO A 140 -11.83 -2.51 -9.52
C PRO A 140 -10.98 -2.05 -10.72
N GLU A 141 -11.00 -2.85 -11.78
CA GLU A 141 -10.56 -2.42 -13.10
C GLU A 141 -11.66 -1.61 -13.83
N PRO A 142 -11.28 -0.78 -14.82
CA PRO A 142 -9.92 -0.45 -15.25
C PRO A 142 -9.19 0.48 -14.27
N LEU A 143 -7.86 0.31 -14.14
CA LEU A 143 -7.03 1.20 -13.33
C LEU A 143 -6.69 2.50 -14.10
N PRO A 144 -6.71 3.68 -13.45
CA PRO A 144 -6.27 4.91 -14.09
C PRO A 144 -4.75 4.90 -14.27
N ALA A 145 -4.27 5.37 -15.43
CA ALA A 145 -2.84 5.55 -15.62
C ALA A 145 -2.28 6.57 -14.61
N PRO A 146 -1.07 6.35 -14.04
CA PRO A 146 -0.07 5.33 -14.42
C PRO A 146 -0.14 4.02 -13.60
N LEU A 147 -1.23 3.73 -12.89
CA LEU A 147 -1.35 2.47 -12.14
C LEU A 147 -1.39 1.28 -13.07
N ARG A 148 -0.64 0.24 -12.69
CA ARG A 148 -0.59 -1.06 -13.36
C ARG A 148 -0.91 -2.15 -12.35
N PRO A 149 -1.74 -3.13 -12.72
CA PRO A 149 -1.97 -4.29 -11.88
C PRO A 149 -0.75 -5.21 -11.92
N SER A 150 -0.47 -5.91 -10.81
CA SER A 150 0.68 -6.82 -10.70
C SER A 150 0.42 -8.14 -10.01
N ALA A 151 -0.76 -8.36 -9.44
CA ALA A 151 -1.18 -9.70 -8.99
C ALA A 151 -2.70 -9.80 -8.93
N TRP A 152 -3.23 -11.01 -9.12
CA TRP A 152 -4.67 -11.28 -9.05
C TRP A 152 -4.96 -12.62 -8.37
N THR A 153 -6.15 -12.74 -7.79
CA THR A 153 -6.73 -14.07 -7.49
C THR A 153 -7.26 -14.73 -8.77
N ALA A 154 -7.50 -16.04 -8.72
CA ALA A 154 -8.10 -16.79 -9.82
C ALA A 154 -9.51 -16.31 -10.22
N ASP A 155 -10.27 -15.74 -9.27
CA ASP A 155 -11.60 -15.15 -9.50
C ASP A 155 -11.54 -13.67 -9.96
N GLY A 156 -10.35 -13.16 -10.29
CA GLY A 156 -10.18 -11.84 -10.92
C GLY A 156 -10.16 -10.65 -9.97
N VAL A 157 -9.97 -10.88 -8.66
CA VAL A 157 -9.78 -9.79 -7.69
C VAL A 157 -8.34 -9.28 -7.80
N LEU A 158 -8.18 -7.96 -7.95
CA LEU A 158 -6.86 -7.32 -7.95
C LEU A 158 -6.21 -7.43 -6.56
N MET A 159 -4.99 -7.98 -6.52
CA MET A 159 -4.26 -8.28 -5.29
C MET A 159 -2.97 -7.49 -5.13
N ALA A 160 -2.45 -6.88 -6.20
CA ALA A 160 -1.36 -5.92 -6.12
C ALA A 160 -1.40 -4.94 -7.30
N LEU A 161 -0.88 -3.74 -7.07
CA LEU A 161 -0.73 -2.69 -8.07
C LEU A 161 0.57 -1.90 -7.86
N GLU A 162 0.99 -1.20 -8.91
CA GLU A 162 2.14 -0.32 -8.86
C GLU A 162 2.04 0.84 -9.85
N ALA A 163 2.63 1.98 -9.48
CA ALA A 163 2.97 3.06 -10.37
C ALA A 163 4.47 3.35 -10.18
N VAL A 164 5.31 2.54 -10.84
CA VAL A 164 6.78 2.56 -10.70
C VAL A 164 7.41 3.95 -10.89
N PRO A 165 7.02 4.76 -11.91
CA PRO A 165 7.59 6.10 -12.06
C PRO A 165 7.31 6.99 -10.85
N LEU A 166 6.20 6.74 -10.16
CA LEU A 166 5.82 7.45 -8.94
C LEU A 166 6.35 6.76 -7.69
N GLY A 167 6.94 5.56 -7.75
CA GLY A 167 7.41 4.86 -6.55
C GLY A 167 6.27 4.44 -5.62
N LEU A 168 5.09 4.19 -6.18
CA LEU A 168 3.91 3.73 -5.46
C LEU A 168 3.72 2.25 -5.73
N TYR A 169 3.53 1.48 -4.68
CA TYR A 169 3.34 0.03 -4.72
C TYR A 169 2.25 -0.32 -3.73
N GLY A 170 1.49 -1.38 -3.99
CA GLY A 170 0.53 -1.82 -3.01
C GLY A 170 0.10 -3.27 -3.19
N VAL A 171 -0.31 -3.86 -2.07
CA VAL A 171 -0.82 -5.22 -1.97
C VAL A 171 -2.15 -5.20 -1.22
N GLN A 172 -3.14 -5.95 -1.71
CA GLN A 172 -4.47 -6.02 -1.10
C GLN A 172 -4.51 -7.01 0.08
N PHE A 173 -3.57 -7.96 0.10
CA PHE A 173 -3.40 -8.94 1.17
C PHE A 173 -2.50 -8.41 2.28
N HIS A 174 -2.42 -9.17 3.38
CA HIS A 174 -1.68 -8.81 4.58
C HIS A 174 -0.34 -9.57 4.62
N PRO A 175 0.81 -8.92 4.27
CA PRO A 175 2.12 -9.57 4.32
C PRO A 175 2.55 -9.92 5.75
N GLU A 176 2.01 -9.26 6.76
CA GLU A 176 2.27 -9.51 8.17
C GLU A 176 1.52 -10.71 8.76
N SER A 177 0.55 -11.25 8.01
CA SER A 177 -0.21 -12.42 8.46
C SER A 177 0.61 -13.70 8.40
N ILE A 178 0.50 -14.55 9.43
CA ILE A 178 1.24 -15.82 9.55
C ILE A 178 1.05 -16.73 8.32
N GLY A 179 -0.13 -16.72 7.71
CA GLY A 179 -0.43 -17.52 6.51
C GLY A 179 0.16 -16.97 5.21
N THR A 180 0.74 -15.77 5.21
CA THR A 180 1.36 -15.16 4.03
C THR A 180 2.87 -15.45 4.05
N PHE A 181 3.26 -16.66 3.62
CA PHE A 181 4.63 -17.15 3.76
C PHE A 181 5.70 -16.23 3.15
N TYR A 182 5.39 -15.56 2.03
CA TYR A 182 6.31 -14.66 1.34
C TYR A 182 6.17 -13.18 1.76
N GLY A 183 5.43 -12.87 2.82
CA GLY A 183 5.18 -11.49 3.25
C GLY A 183 6.45 -10.70 3.59
N ALA A 184 7.39 -11.34 4.30
CA ALA A 184 8.72 -10.77 4.56
C ALA A 184 9.49 -10.44 3.28
N ARG A 185 9.42 -11.32 2.27
CA ARG A 185 10.07 -11.09 0.97
C ARG A 185 9.45 -9.88 0.23
N VAL A 186 8.14 -9.68 0.30
CA VAL A 186 7.47 -8.51 -0.29
C VAL A 186 8.00 -7.22 0.35
N VAL A 187 8.06 -7.16 1.68
CA VAL A 187 8.57 -6.00 2.42
C VAL A 187 10.07 -5.77 2.13
N SER A 188 10.88 -6.82 2.15
CA SER A 188 12.30 -6.78 1.79
C SER A 188 12.52 -6.22 0.38
N ASN A 189 11.79 -6.76 -0.60
CA ASN A 189 11.87 -6.31 -1.99
C ASN A 189 11.53 -4.83 -2.14
N PHE A 190 10.49 -4.36 -1.44
CA PHE A 190 10.11 -2.94 -1.39
C PHE A 190 11.21 -2.06 -0.78
N LEU A 191 11.80 -2.47 0.35
CA LEU A 191 12.86 -1.71 1.03
C LEU A 191 14.17 -1.66 0.23
N ASP A 192 14.38 -2.61 -0.67
CA ASP A 192 15.54 -2.68 -1.57
C ASP A 192 15.37 -1.89 -2.87
N LEU A 193 14.21 -1.27 -3.09
CA LEU A 193 13.98 -0.45 -4.28
C LEU A 193 14.85 0.81 -4.28
N PRO A 194 15.36 1.22 -5.45
CA PRO A 194 16.05 2.50 -5.58
C PRO A 194 15.06 3.67 -5.46
N PRO A 195 15.51 4.85 -5.01
CA PRO A 195 14.70 6.06 -5.05
C PRO A 195 14.18 6.35 -6.47
N THR A 196 12.98 6.90 -6.58
CA THR A 196 12.44 7.32 -7.87
C THR A 196 12.94 8.69 -8.29
N GLU A 197 13.20 8.86 -9.58
CA GLU A 197 13.64 10.14 -10.16
C GLU A 197 12.49 11.14 -10.34
N HIS A 198 11.23 10.69 -10.36
CA HIS A 198 10.07 11.53 -10.66
C HIS A 198 9.50 12.21 -9.41
N ASP A 199 9.25 13.52 -9.49
CA ASP A 199 8.56 14.27 -8.44
C ASP A 199 7.05 14.12 -8.59
N ARG A 200 6.41 13.39 -7.68
CA ARG A 200 4.95 13.20 -7.68
C ARG A 200 4.17 14.51 -7.71
N ARG A 201 4.73 15.61 -7.18
CA ARG A 201 4.08 16.93 -7.18
C ARG A 201 3.87 17.51 -8.57
N SER A 202 4.51 16.96 -9.59
CA SER A 202 4.30 17.32 -11.00
C SER A 202 3.14 16.57 -11.67
N VAL A 203 2.56 15.57 -11.00
CA VAL A 203 1.40 14.81 -11.48
C VAL A 203 0.12 15.58 -11.16
N GLY A 204 -0.76 15.72 -12.15
CA GLY A 204 -2.11 16.26 -11.96
C GLY A 204 -3.01 15.28 -11.21
N PHE A 205 -2.86 15.18 -9.90
CA PHE A 205 -3.76 14.39 -9.05
C PHE A 205 -5.17 14.98 -9.05
N PRO A 206 -6.24 14.15 -9.02
CA PRO A 206 -7.61 14.64 -8.91
C PRO A 206 -7.80 15.48 -7.65
N THR A 207 -8.37 16.68 -7.79
CA THR A 207 -8.52 17.66 -6.71
C THR A 207 -9.64 17.35 -5.73
N SER A 208 -10.48 16.34 -5.99
CA SER A 208 -11.64 16.00 -5.17
C SER A 208 -11.94 14.49 -5.24
N LEU A 209 -12.42 13.91 -4.13
CA LEU A 209 -13.15 12.65 -4.16
C LEU A 209 -14.52 12.94 -4.81
N GLU A 210 -14.59 12.94 -6.14
CA GLU A 210 -15.89 12.95 -6.82
C GLU A 210 -16.59 11.63 -6.49
N THR A 211 -17.48 11.68 -5.49
CA THR A 211 -18.31 10.58 -5.04
C THR A 211 -19.27 10.19 -6.17
N THR A 212 -18.82 9.33 -7.07
CA THR A 212 -19.69 8.63 -8.00
C THR A 212 -20.45 7.56 -7.22
N HIS A 213 -21.54 7.98 -6.58
CA HIS A 213 -22.60 7.07 -6.13
C HIS A 213 -23.31 6.55 -7.38
N GLY A 214 -22.99 5.31 -7.78
CA GLY A 214 -23.67 4.56 -8.83
C GLY A 214 -23.89 3.12 -8.39
#